data_AF-A0A9D9GDL6-F1
#
_entry.id   AF-A0A9D9GDL6-F1
#
_cell.length_a   1.000
_cell.length_b   1.000
_cell.length_c   1.000
_cell.angle_alpha   90.00
_cell.angle_beta   90.00
_cell.angle_gamma   90.00
#
_symmetry.space_group_name_H-M   'P 1'
#
loop_
_entity.id
_entity.type
_entity.pdbx_description
1 polymer ?
#
loop_
_entity_poly.entity_id
_entity_poly.type
_entity_poly.pdbx_seq_one_letter_code
_entity_poly.pdbx_strand_id
1 'polypeptide(L)'
;MAKTENILRVMEELKQTTGVPRTLFAACPNSLSVIKASFRAAKRNNAPIYFATTLNQVDTDGGYTGMTPAEFTKVLAREAAAVHYTGPYVVAIDHGGPWLKDKQTQERWDTERAMQGVKESYEAAILAGYDLIHVDPTVDIFLPKGEIIDIHVVAQRTVELILHAENFRKANGIAPISYEVGTEEVHGGLADPTTFDTFLSDLKEGLKNVGLEDVWPCFIVGKVGTDLHTTLFDAEVARDLTAKVRPYGSYIKGHYSDDVDNPQDYPTSGMGAANIGPEFTMNEYDALAELEAEEKKQFEAGRIPQLSNMGKVLWQKVYESGRWKKWLQP
;
A
#
# COMPACT_ATOMS: atom_id res chain seq x y z
N MET A 1 0.77 -6.57 -21.17
CA MET A 1 -0.12 -6.14 -20.07
C MET A 1 0.48 -6.64 -18.78
N ALA A 2 0.63 -5.78 -17.79
CA ALA A 2 1.13 -6.16 -16.48
C ALA A 2 0.12 -7.03 -15.71
N LYS A 3 0.58 -7.75 -14.68
CA LYS A 3 -0.25 -8.70 -13.91
C LYS A 3 -1.48 -8.01 -13.30
N THR A 4 -1.30 -6.86 -12.66
CA THR A 4 -2.37 -6.12 -11.97
C THR A 4 -3.44 -5.63 -12.94
N GLU A 5 -3.05 -5.04 -14.07
CA GLU A 5 -3.98 -4.64 -15.14
C GLU A 5 -4.78 -5.82 -15.69
N ASN A 6 -4.16 -7.00 -15.84
CA ASN A 6 -4.87 -8.19 -16.28
C ASN A 6 -5.94 -8.63 -15.26
N ILE A 7 -5.66 -8.52 -13.96
CA ILE A 7 -6.65 -8.78 -12.90
C ILE A 7 -7.81 -7.78 -13.01
N LEU A 8 -7.52 -6.48 -13.17
CA LEU A 8 -8.54 -5.43 -13.32
C LEU A 8 -9.41 -5.64 -14.56
N ARG A 9 -8.81 -6.01 -15.70
CA ARG A 9 -9.54 -6.37 -16.92
C ARG A 9 -10.52 -7.53 -16.66
N VAL A 10 -10.05 -8.59 -16.02
CA VAL A 10 -10.89 -9.76 -15.68
C VAL A 10 -12.01 -9.36 -14.71
N MET A 11 -11.75 -8.47 -13.76
CA MET A 11 -12.80 -7.95 -12.87
C MET A 11 -13.89 -7.21 -13.64
N GLU A 12 -13.53 -6.40 -14.65
CA GLU A 12 -14.51 -5.70 -15.48
C GLU A 12 -15.31 -6.67 -16.37
N GLU A 13 -14.66 -7.68 -16.95
CA GLU A 13 -15.32 -8.75 -17.71
C GLU A 13 -16.31 -9.54 -16.83
N LEU A 14 -15.90 -9.87 -15.60
CA LEU A 14 -16.79 -10.52 -14.63
C LEU A 14 -17.94 -9.61 -14.21
N LYS A 15 -17.73 -8.30 -14.09
CA LYS A 15 -18.82 -7.35 -13.82
C LYS A 15 -19.81 -7.31 -14.98
N GLN A 16 -19.34 -7.26 -16.23
CA GLN A 16 -20.21 -7.25 -17.41
C GLN A 16 -21.04 -8.53 -17.56
N THR A 17 -20.45 -9.68 -17.22
CA THR A 17 -21.12 -10.98 -17.35
C THR A 17 -22.00 -11.34 -16.16
N THR A 18 -21.63 -10.96 -14.94
CA THR A 18 -22.39 -11.32 -13.73
C THR A 18 -23.22 -10.18 -13.14
N GLY A 19 -23.01 -8.94 -13.59
CA GLY A 19 -23.65 -7.74 -13.02
C GLY A 19 -23.13 -7.35 -11.62
N VAL A 20 -22.12 -8.04 -11.10
CA VAL A 20 -21.61 -7.83 -9.73
C VAL A 20 -20.31 -7.03 -9.77
N PRO A 21 -20.27 -5.80 -9.21
CA PRO A 21 -19.02 -5.06 -9.11
C PRO A 21 -18.09 -5.67 -8.06
N ARG A 22 -16.78 -5.45 -8.21
CA ARG A 22 -15.74 -6.02 -7.34
C ARG A 22 -14.66 -4.97 -7.09
N THR A 23 -14.04 -5.04 -5.91
CA THR A 23 -12.88 -4.24 -5.52
C THR A 23 -11.80 -5.20 -5.01
N LEU A 24 -10.55 -4.99 -5.41
CA LEU A 24 -9.43 -5.80 -4.93
C LEU A 24 -9.13 -5.48 -3.47
N PHE A 25 -9.00 -6.53 -2.69
CA PHE A 25 -8.54 -6.43 -1.33
C PHE A 25 -7.01 -6.41 -1.29
N ALA A 26 -6.44 -5.33 -0.76
CA ALA A 26 -5.01 -5.15 -0.55
C ALA A 26 -4.69 -5.21 0.94
N ALA A 27 -3.93 -6.23 1.33
CA ALA A 27 -3.51 -6.46 2.70
C ALA A 27 -2.11 -5.90 2.93
N CYS A 28 -1.96 -5.02 3.93
CA CYS A 28 -0.64 -4.62 4.41
C CYS A 28 -0.05 -5.78 5.24
N PRO A 29 1.05 -6.42 4.80
CA PRO A 29 1.56 -7.67 5.37
C PRO A 29 2.41 -7.40 6.62
N ASN A 30 1.79 -6.84 7.65
CA ASN A 30 2.46 -6.36 8.86
C ASN A 30 3.07 -7.49 9.71
N SER A 31 2.61 -8.73 9.52
CA SER A 31 3.15 -9.91 10.18
C SER A 31 3.00 -11.16 9.31
N LEU A 32 3.73 -12.22 9.68
CA LEU A 32 3.59 -13.53 9.03
C LEU A 32 2.17 -14.11 9.21
N SER A 33 1.51 -13.80 10.33
CA SER A 33 0.13 -14.21 10.59
C SER A 33 -0.83 -13.58 9.59
N VAL A 34 -0.67 -12.28 9.31
CA VAL A 34 -1.46 -11.57 8.30
C VAL A 34 -1.24 -12.16 6.91
N ILE A 35 0.01 -12.41 6.50
CA ILE A 35 0.30 -13.04 5.19
C ILE A 35 -0.44 -14.38 5.05
N LYS A 36 -0.34 -15.26 6.06
CA LYS A 36 -1.02 -16.56 6.07
C LYS A 36 -2.54 -16.42 6.03
N ALA A 37 -3.09 -15.50 6.83
CA ALA A 37 -4.52 -15.24 6.88
C ALA A 37 -5.04 -14.73 5.53
N SER A 38 -4.32 -13.81 4.89
CA SER A 38 -4.66 -13.27 3.57
C SER A 38 -4.71 -14.35 2.49
N PHE A 39 -3.72 -15.26 2.41
CA PHE A 39 -3.78 -16.36 1.46
C PHE A 39 -4.92 -17.35 1.76
N ARG A 40 -5.20 -17.65 3.03
CA ARG A 40 -6.34 -18.49 3.41
C ARG A 40 -7.67 -17.83 3.02
N ALA A 41 -7.81 -16.53 3.24
CA ALA A 41 -8.99 -15.76 2.85
C ALA A 41 -9.14 -15.74 1.32
N ALA A 42 -8.07 -15.45 0.58
CA ALA A 42 -8.07 -15.45 -0.88
C ALA A 42 -8.48 -16.82 -1.45
N LYS A 43 -7.92 -17.90 -0.89
CA LYS A 43 -8.28 -19.28 -1.26
C LYS A 43 -9.76 -19.57 -0.99
N ARG A 44 -10.24 -19.25 0.21
CA ARG A 44 -11.65 -19.48 0.60
C ARG A 44 -12.62 -18.75 -0.30
N ASN A 45 -12.26 -17.56 -0.78
CA ASN A 45 -13.10 -16.72 -1.62
C ASN A 45 -12.86 -16.89 -3.12
N ASN A 46 -11.96 -17.81 -3.53
CA ASN A 46 -11.54 -17.97 -4.93
C ASN A 46 -11.19 -16.63 -5.60
N ALA A 47 -10.40 -15.82 -4.89
CA ALA A 47 -10.10 -14.44 -5.25
C ALA A 47 -8.59 -14.20 -5.38
N PRO A 48 -8.16 -13.20 -6.18
CA PRO A 48 -6.81 -12.65 -6.08
C PRO A 48 -6.54 -12.02 -4.71
N ILE A 49 -5.27 -11.82 -4.37
CA ILE A 49 -4.86 -11.05 -3.19
C ILE A 49 -3.73 -10.08 -3.53
N TYR A 50 -3.81 -8.86 -3.03
CA TYR A 50 -2.78 -7.84 -3.17
C TYR A 50 -2.03 -7.71 -1.83
N PHE A 51 -0.70 -7.71 -1.86
CA PHE A 51 0.15 -7.36 -0.71
C PHE A 51 0.89 -6.04 -0.94
N ALA A 52 0.66 -5.06 -0.07
CA ALA A 52 1.22 -3.71 -0.15
C ALA A 52 2.25 -3.50 0.97
N THR A 53 3.54 -3.34 0.65
CA THR A 53 4.58 -3.06 1.65
C THR A 53 5.12 -1.66 1.51
N THR A 54 5.16 -0.89 2.61
CA THR A 54 5.90 0.39 2.60
C THR A 54 7.41 0.16 2.66
N LEU A 55 8.19 1.17 2.23
CA LEU A 55 9.66 1.16 2.32
C LEU A 55 10.19 1.06 3.76
N ASN A 56 9.35 1.35 4.77
CA ASN A 56 9.72 1.13 6.17
C ASN A 56 9.63 -0.36 6.55
N GLN A 57 8.75 -1.14 5.90
CA GLN A 57 8.55 -2.55 6.21
C GLN A 57 9.61 -3.41 5.56
N VAL A 58 9.73 -3.30 4.22
CA VAL A 58 10.54 -4.15 3.36
C VAL A 58 11.29 -3.25 2.39
N ASP A 59 12.62 -3.26 2.46
CA ASP A 59 13.48 -2.46 1.58
C ASP A 59 14.90 -3.05 1.55
N THR A 60 15.81 -2.44 0.79
CA THR A 60 17.20 -2.89 0.60
C THR A 60 17.99 -3.10 1.89
N ASP A 61 17.68 -2.37 2.96
CA ASP A 61 18.29 -2.51 4.30
C ASP A 61 17.50 -3.44 5.25
N GLY A 62 16.50 -4.14 4.73
CA GLY A 62 15.61 -5.03 5.48
C GLY A 62 14.40 -4.33 6.11
N GLY A 63 14.36 -2.99 6.12
CA GLY A 63 13.32 -2.26 6.86
C GLY A 63 13.21 -2.70 8.32
N TYR A 64 12.02 -2.54 8.91
CA TYR A 64 11.78 -3.02 10.28
C TYR A 64 11.42 -4.51 10.34
N THR A 65 11.08 -5.13 9.21
CA THR A 65 10.77 -6.56 9.16
C THR A 65 12.04 -7.43 9.09
N GLY A 66 13.18 -6.83 8.75
CA GLY A 66 14.43 -7.52 8.47
C GLY A 66 14.44 -8.23 7.11
N MET A 67 13.49 -7.93 6.23
CA MET A 67 13.35 -8.55 4.91
C MET A 67 13.68 -7.55 3.80
N THR A 68 14.51 -8.00 2.87
CA THR A 68 14.66 -7.38 1.55
C THR A 68 13.47 -7.74 0.64
N PRO A 69 13.23 -7.00 -0.46
CA PRO A 69 12.18 -7.34 -1.43
C PRO A 69 12.25 -8.81 -1.91
N ALA A 70 13.46 -9.34 -2.13
CA ALA A 70 13.67 -10.71 -2.58
C ALA A 70 13.37 -11.76 -1.49
N GLU A 71 13.59 -11.44 -0.21
CA GLU A 71 13.21 -12.31 0.90
C GLU A 71 11.69 -12.29 1.11
N PHE A 72 11.09 -11.11 1.01
CA PHE A 72 9.64 -10.96 1.13
C PHE A 72 8.89 -11.77 0.06
N THR A 73 9.30 -11.72 -1.21
CA THR A 73 8.66 -12.51 -2.28
C THR A 73 8.85 -14.02 -2.09
N LYS A 74 10.00 -14.46 -1.53
CA LYS A 74 10.21 -15.87 -1.13
C LYS A 74 9.28 -16.29 0.00
N VAL A 75 9.05 -15.43 0.99
CA VAL A 75 8.09 -15.67 2.07
C VAL A 75 6.68 -15.82 1.50
N LEU A 76 6.24 -14.90 0.65
CA LEU A 76 4.93 -14.99 -0.01
C LEU A 76 4.76 -16.29 -0.78
N ALA A 77 5.75 -16.68 -1.59
CA ALA A 77 5.71 -17.93 -2.36
C ALA A 77 5.61 -19.17 -1.45
N ARG A 78 6.36 -19.19 -0.34
CA ARG A 78 6.31 -20.28 0.63
C ARG A 78 4.94 -20.37 1.30
N GLU A 79 4.38 -19.24 1.74
CA GLU A 79 3.09 -19.23 2.43
C GLU A 79 1.93 -19.56 1.49
N ALA A 80 1.96 -19.08 0.24
CA ALA A 80 1.00 -19.48 -0.79
C ALA A 80 1.01 -21.00 -1.02
N ALA A 81 2.21 -21.59 -1.15
CA ALA A 81 2.37 -23.03 -1.32
C ALA A 81 1.88 -23.81 -0.09
N ALA A 82 2.20 -23.34 1.12
CA ALA A 82 1.82 -24.00 2.38
C ALA A 82 0.31 -24.11 2.57
N VAL A 83 -0.48 -23.19 2.02
CA VAL A 83 -1.95 -23.25 2.06
C VAL A 83 -2.56 -23.75 0.74
N HIS A 84 -1.75 -24.18 -0.22
CA HIS A 84 -2.16 -24.58 -1.58
C HIS A 84 -3.03 -23.51 -2.25
N TYR A 85 -2.61 -22.25 -2.18
CA TYR A 85 -3.20 -21.18 -2.96
C TYR A 85 -2.56 -21.14 -4.35
N THR A 86 -3.37 -21.27 -5.39
CA THR A 86 -2.94 -21.30 -6.80
C THR A 86 -3.46 -20.10 -7.60
N GLY A 87 -4.12 -19.14 -6.94
CA GLY A 87 -4.62 -17.93 -7.56
C GLY A 87 -3.50 -16.89 -7.77
N PRO A 88 -3.77 -15.84 -8.56
CA PRO A 88 -2.81 -14.76 -8.74
C PRO A 88 -2.75 -13.88 -7.49
N TYR A 89 -1.53 -13.50 -7.08
CA TYR A 89 -1.33 -12.45 -6.09
C TYR A 89 -0.43 -11.33 -6.65
N VAL A 90 -0.68 -10.12 -6.17
CA VAL A 90 0.05 -8.89 -6.50
C VAL A 90 1.01 -8.58 -5.36
N VAL A 91 2.26 -8.25 -5.68
CA VAL A 91 3.25 -7.73 -4.73
C VAL A 91 3.56 -6.29 -5.09
N ALA A 92 3.40 -5.36 -4.15
CA ALA A 92 3.58 -3.94 -4.45
C ALA A 92 4.38 -3.18 -3.38
N ILE A 93 5.07 -2.14 -3.85
CA ILE A 93 5.51 -1.05 -2.98
C ILE A 93 4.30 -0.16 -2.72
N ASP A 94 4.10 0.19 -1.45
CA ASP A 94 3.15 1.20 -1.00
C ASP A 94 3.90 2.47 -0.61
N HIS A 95 3.39 3.65 -0.99
CA HIS A 95 3.99 4.95 -0.70
C HIS A 95 5.49 5.03 -1.06
N GLY A 96 5.84 4.64 -2.28
CA GLY A 96 7.19 4.70 -2.82
C GLY A 96 7.55 6.14 -3.20
N GLY A 97 8.16 6.88 -2.28
CA GLY A 97 8.59 8.23 -2.58
C GLY A 97 9.56 8.83 -1.57
N PRO A 98 10.18 9.95 -1.93
CA PRO A 98 11.20 10.58 -1.11
C PRO A 98 10.62 11.00 0.24
N TRP A 99 11.41 10.80 1.29
CA TRP A 99 11.11 11.08 2.70
C TRP A 99 10.01 10.24 3.37
N LEU A 100 9.32 9.37 2.64
CA LEU A 100 8.32 8.45 3.21
C LEU A 100 8.95 7.30 4.01
N LYS A 101 10.24 7.03 3.79
CA LYS A 101 11.02 6.15 4.67
C LYS A 101 11.57 6.95 5.86
N ASP A 102 11.31 6.47 7.08
CA ASP A 102 11.68 7.13 8.34
C ASP A 102 13.15 7.57 8.36
N LYS A 103 14.05 6.72 7.87
CA LYS A 103 15.49 6.99 7.80
C LYS A 103 15.81 8.25 7.00
N GLN A 104 15.14 8.46 5.87
CA GLN A 104 15.35 9.62 4.99
C GLN A 104 14.98 10.93 5.69
N THR A 105 13.86 10.90 6.44
CA THR A 105 13.38 12.05 7.23
C THR A 105 14.26 12.30 8.46
N GLN A 106 14.60 11.26 9.22
CA GLN A 106 15.39 11.36 10.45
C GLN A 106 16.83 11.85 10.19
N GLU A 107 17.46 11.35 9.13
CA GLU A 107 18.79 11.79 8.69
C GLU A 107 18.74 13.08 7.86
N ARG A 108 17.54 13.63 7.60
CA ARG A 108 17.31 14.84 6.80
C ARG A 108 18.00 14.82 5.44
N TRP A 109 17.78 13.78 4.65
CA TRP A 109 18.36 13.67 3.32
C TRP A 109 17.90 14.84 2.44
N ASP A 110 18.81 15.40 1.63
CA ASP A 110 18.42 16.33 0.59
C ASP A 110 17.60 15.64 -0.52
N THR A 111 17.00 16.43 -1.40
CA THR A 111 16.10 15.94 -2.46
C THR A 111 16.78 14.94 -3.38
N GLU A 112 18.03 15.18 -3.77
CA GLU A 112 18.76 14.29 -4.68
C GLU A 112 19.00 12.92 -4.02
N ARG A 113 19.50 12.92 -2.78
CA ARG A 113 19.73 11.70 -2.01
C ARG A 113 18.42 10.94 -1.73
N ALA A 114 17.33 11.65 -1.39
CA ALA A 114 16.03 11.03 -1.15
C ALA A 114 15.45 10.36 -2.40
N MET A 115 15.49 11.07 -3.54
CA MET A 115 15.04 10.52 -4.83
C MET A 115 15.90 9.32 -5.26
N GLN A 116 17.23 9.41 -5.09
CA GLN A 116 18.14 8.30 -5.43
C GLN A 116 17.90 7.06 -4.56
N GLY A 117 17.65 7.24 -3.26
CA GLY A 117 17.32 6.11 -2.38
C GLY A 117 16.04 5.39 -2.79
N VAL A 118 15.00 6.12 -3.20
CA VAL A 118 13.74 5.53 -3.68
C VAL A 118 13.95 4.77 -5.00
N LYS A 119 14.77 5.31 -5.91
CA LYS A 119 15.15 4.63 -7.14
C LYS A 119 15.84 3.29 -6.85
N GLU A 120 16.76 3.24 -5.89
CA GLU A 120 17.40 1.98 -5.46
C GLU A 120 16.39 0.98 -4.88
N SER A 121 15.42 1.46 -4.08
CA SER A 121 14.32 0.62 -3.61
C SER A 121 13.47 0.04 -4.75
N TYR A 122 13.19 0.84 -5.79
CA TYR A 122 12.46 0.39 -6.97
C TYR A 122 13.22 -0.68 -7.74
N GLU A 123 14.51 -0.49 -7.95
CA GLU A 123 15.38 -1.46 -8.62
C GLU A 123 15.34 -2.82 -7.89
N ALA A 124 15.49 -2.80 -6.57
CA ALA A 124 15.43 -4.00 -5.75
C ALA A 124 14.07 -4.71 -5.81
N ALA A 125 12.96 -3.96 -5.77
CA ALA A 125 11.62 -4.50 -5.89
C ALA A 125 11.35 -5.09 -7.29
N ILE A 126 11.77 -4.40 -8.35
CA ILE A 126 11.65 -4.86 -9.74
C ILE A 126 12.43 -6.16 -9.93
N LEU A 127 13.67 -6.23 -9.46
CA LEU A 127 14.48 -7.46 -9.49
C LEU A 127 13.85 -8.61 -8.69
N ALA A 128 13.18 -8.29 -7.58
CA ALA A 128 12.49 -9.27 -6.75
C ALA A 128 11.17 -9.78 -7.35
N GLY A 129 10.70 -9.17 -8.44
CA GLY A 129 9.46 -9.55 -9.12
C GLY A 129 8.21 -8.89 -8.56
N TYR A 130 8.33 -7.67 -8.03
CA TYR A 130 7.16 -6.86 -7.68
C TYR A 130 6.34 -6.54 -8.92
N ASP A 131 5.03 -6.57 -8.77
CA ASP A 131 4.05 -6.40 -9.85
C ASP A 131 3.60 -4.95 -10.01
N LEU A 132 3.70 -4.15 -8.94
CA LEU A 132 3.23 -2.77 -8.91
C LEU A 132 4.11 -1.88 -8.03
N ILE A 133 4.27 -0.62 -8.43
CA ILE A 133 4.89 0.42 -7.60
C ILE A 133 3.92 1.57 -7.41
N HIS A 134 3.57 1.88 -6.16
CA HIS A 134 2.91 3.11 -5.77
C HIS A 134 3.96 4.23 -5.71
N VAL A 135 3.91 5.17 -6.65
CA VAL A 135 4.83 6.31 -6.77
C VAL A 135 4.22 7.53 -6.09
N ASP A 136 4.79 7.93 -4.95
CA ASP A 136 4.22 8.96 -4.08
C ASP A 136 5.24 10.04 -3.67
N PRO A 137 5.58 11.00 -4.55
CA PRO A 137 6.53 12.06 -4.24
C PRO A 137 5.89 13.31 -3.63
N THR A 138 4.88 13.12 -2.78
CA THR A 138 4.07 14.21 -2.20
C THR A 138 4.63 14.80 -0.91
N VAL A 139 5.65 14.16 -0.32
CA VAL A 139 6.32 14.67 0.88
C VAL A 139 7.55 15.50 0.50
N ASP A 140 7.78 16.59 1.22
CA ASP A 140 9.04 17.34 1.22
C ASP A 140 9.32 17.93 2.61
N ILE A 141 10.37 17.43 3.28
CA ILE A 141 10.68 17.79 4.67
C ILE A 141 11.31 19.18 4.84
N PHE A 142 11.58 19.88 3.73
CA PHE A 142 12.13 21.23 3.72
C PHE A 142 11.06 22.30 3.57
N LEU A 143 9.81 21.91 3.29
CA LEU A 143 8.69 22.83 3.32
C LEU A 143 8.37 23.30 4.75
N PRO A 144 7.99 24.57 4.92
CA PRO A 144 7.47 25.05 6.21
C PRO A 144 6.27 24.22 6.67
N LYS A 145 6.14 24.07 7.99
CA LYS A 145 5.04 23.28 8.58
C LYS A 145 3.69 23.85 8.14
N GLY A 146 2.87 23.01 7.51
CA GLY A 146 1.53 23.36 7.05
C GLY A 146 1.46 23.82 5.59
N GLU A 147 2.60 23.98 4.91
CA GLU A 147 2.62 24.21 3.47
C GLU A 147 2.46 22.90 2.70
N ILE A 148 1.81 23.00 1.54
CA ILE A 148 1.55 21.89 0.61
C ILE A 148 2.55 22.01 -0.52
N ILE A 149 3.13 20.89 -0.94
CA ILE A 149 4.04 20.84 -2.08
C ILE A 149 3.33 21.27 -3.37
N ASP A 150 4.04 22.00 -4.24
CA ASP A 150 3.52 22.35 -5.56
C ASP A 150 3.20 21.08 -6.37
N ILE A 151 1.97 20.98 -6.89
CA ILE A 151 1.50 19.82 -7.63
C ILE A 151 2.30 19.58 -8.92
N HIS A 152 2.83 20.64 -9.54
CA HIS A 152 3.69 20.52 -10.72
C HIS A 152 5.00 19.80 -10.36
N VAL A 153 5.54 20.04 -9.16
CA VAL A 153 6.72 19.33 -8.65
C VAL A 153 6.40 17.86 -8.36
N VAL A 154 5.22 17.58 -7.79
CA VAL A 154 4.77 16.19 -7.57
C VAL A 154 4.65 15.45 -8.90
N ALA A 155 4.03 16.05 -9.92
CA ALA A 155 3.92 15.45 -11.25
C ALA A 155 5.30 15.21 -11.88
N GLN A 156 6.21 16.19 -11.81
CA GLN A 156 7.58 16.07 -12.32
C GLN A 156 8.34 14.91 -11.65
N ARG A 157 8.33 14.85 -10.31
CA ARG A 157 8.98 13.77 -9.56
C ARG A 157 8.35 12.41 -9.86
N THR A 158 7.04 12.36 -10.06
CA THR A 158 6.32 11.13 -10.44
C THR A 158 6.81 10.61 -11.79
N VAL A 159 6.90 11.49 -12.80
CA VAL A 159 7.41 11.15 -14.13
C VAL A 159 8.87 10.68 -14.05
N GLU A 160 9.72 11.36 -13.28
CA GLU A 160 11.12 10.97 -13.10
C GLU A 160 11.26 9.56 -12.51
N LEU A 161 10.48 9.25 -11.48
CA LEU A 161 10.51 7.95 -10.80
C LEU A 161 9.94 6.82 -11.69
N ILE A 162 8.86 7.07 -12.43
CA ILE A 162 8.32 6.11 -13.40
C ILE A 162 9.34 5.88 -14.53
N LEU A 163 9.93 6.94 -15.07
CA LEU A 163 10.96 6.84 -16.11
C LEU A 163 12.16 6.01 -15.66
N HIS A 164 12.62 6.21 -14.42
CA HIS A 164 13.70 5.40 -13.84
C HIS A 164 13.33 3.92 -13.78
N ALA A 165 12.17 3.60 -13.20
CA ALA A 165 11.67 2.23 -13.08
C ALA A 165 11.53 1.54 -14.44
N GLU A 166 10.97 2.26 -15.43
CA GLU A 166 10.77 1.78 -16.80
C GLU A 166 12.10 1.50 -17.52
N ASN A 167 13.06 2.44 -17.43
CA ASN A 167 14.39 2.26 -18.02
C ASN A 167 15.11 1.08 -17.39
N PHE A 168 15.07 0.97 -16.05
CA PHE A 168 15.72 -0.11 -15.33
C PHE A 168 15.13 -1.47 -15.69
N ARG A 169 13.79 -1.63 -15.66
CA ARG A 169 13.17 -2.92 -16.01
C ARG A 169 13.47 -3.32 -17.46
N LYS A 170 13.44 -2.36 -18.40
CA LYS A 170 13.68 -2.60 -19.83
C LYS A 170 15.12 -3.03 -20.06
N ALA A 171 16.09 -2.35 -19.42
CA ALA A 171 17.50 -2.70 -19.47
C ALA A 171 17.80 -4.10 -18.91
N ASN A 172 17.00 -4.57 -17.95
CA ASN A 172 17.12 -5.90 -17.34
C ASN A 172 16.21 -6.97 -17.97
N GLY A 173 15.49 -6.66 -19.06
CA GLY A 173 14.61 -7.61 -19.75
C GLY A 173 13.40 -8.08 -18.91
N ILE A 174 12.98 -7.26 -17.94
CA ILE A 174 11.89 -7.57 -17.02
C ILE A 174 10.54 -7.17 -17.65
N ALA A 175 9.54 -8.02 -17.46
CA ALA A 175 8.18 -7.82 -17.95
C ALA A 175 7.56 -6.51 -17.43
N PRO A 176 6.55 -5.95 -18.10
CA PRO A 176 5.87 -4.75 -17.63
C PRO A 176 5.30 -4.92 -16.21
N ILE A 177 5.45 -3.87 -15.40
CA ILE A 177 4.83 -3.70 -14.08
C ILE A 177 3.74 -2.64 -14.17
N SER A 178 2.84 -2.60 -13.19
CA SER A 178 1.82 -1.55 -13.08
C SER A 178 2.26 -0.43 -12.14
N TYR A 179 1.59 0.71 -12.23
CA TYR A 179 1.82 1.85 -11.34
C TYR A 179 0.54 2.28 -10.64
N GLU A 180 0.73 2.80 -9.43
CA GLU A 180 -0.23 3.56 -8.64
C GLU A 180 0.38 4.94 -8.37
N VAL A 181 -0.40 6.02 -8.39
CA VAL A 181 0.08 7.38 -8.15
C VAL A 181 -0.90 8.19 -7.31
N GLY A 182 -0.41 9.27 -6.73
CA GLY A 182 -1.20 10.18 -5.89
C GLY A 182 -1.06 9.84 -4.42
N THR A 183 -1.86 10.50 -3.58
CA THR A 183 -1.90 10.27 -2.14
C THR A 183 -3.27 10.65 -1.60
N GLU A 184 -3.68 9.99 -0.52
CA GLU A 184 -4.87 10.31 0.26
C GLU A 184 -4.63 11.43 1.28
N GLU A 185 -3.37 11.80 1.53
CA GLU A 185 -3.02 12.83 2.51
C GLU A 185 -3.45 14.23 2.04
N VAL A 186 -4.10 14.99 2.95
CA VAL A 186 -4.52 16.37 2.70
C VAL A 186 -3.33 17.28 2.41
N HIS A 187 -2.16 16.95 2.97
CA HIS A 187 -0.91 17.70 2.75
C HIS A 187 -0.30 17.46 1.37
N GLY A 188 -0.72 16.44 0.64
CA GLY A 188 -0.30 16.19 -0.75
C GLY A 188 -1.08 16.98 -1.80
N GLY A 189 -2.05 17.81 -1.40
CA GLY A 189 -2.79 18.72 -2.28
C GLY A 189 -3.86 18.07 -3.18
N LEU A 190 -3.85 16.73 -3.33
CA LEU A 190 -4.74 15.97 -4.22
C LEU A 190 -6.18 15.82 -3.72
N ALA A 191 -6.51 16.39 -2.56
CA ALA A 191 -7.88 16.45 -2.04
C ALA A 191 -8.74 17.51 -2.76
N ASP A 192 -8.13 18.52 -3.39
CA ASP A 192 -8.85 19.53 -4.19
C ASP A 192 -9.10 19.01 -5.62
N PRO A 193 -10.33 19.09 -6.15
CA PRO A 193 -10.65 18.61 -7.50
C PRO A 193 -9.83 19.27 -8.62
N THR A 194 -9.46 20.54 -8.49
CA THR A 194 -8.69 21.28 -9.50
C THR A 194 -7.23 20.85 -9.48
N THR A 195 -6.65 20.70 -8.28
CA THR A 195 -5.30 20.16 -8.10
C THR A 195 -5.20 18.73 -8.63
N PHE A 196 -6.22 17.90 -8.37
CA PHE A 196 -6.31 16.55 -8.90
C PHE A 196 -6.32 16.52 -10.45
N ASP A 197 -7.16 17.35 -11.08
CA ASP A 197 -7.23 17.42 -12.54
C ASP A 197 -5.92 17.96 -13.15
N THR A 198 -5.27 18.90 -12.46
CA THR A 198 -3.95 19.45 -12.85
C THR A 198 -2.87 18.36 -12.81
N PHE A 199 -2.81 17.59 -11.73
CA PHE A 199 -1.88 16.47 -11.58
C PHE A 199 -2.02 15.45 -12.73
N LEU A 200 -3.25 15.05 -13.06
CA LEU A 200 -3.49 14.09 -14.14
C LEU A 200 -3.07 14.64 -15.51
N SER A 201 -3.31 15.93 -15.76
CA SER A 201 -2.89 16.60 -16.98
C SER A 201 -1.37 16.62 -17.11
N ASP A 202 -0.67 17.07 -16.07
CA ASP A 202 0.78 17.19 -16.06
C ASP A 202 1.48 15.84 -16.12
N LEU A 203 0.96 14.84 -15.41
CA LEU A 203 1.47 13.48 -15.46
C LEU A 203 1.37 12.92 -16.89
N LYS A 204 0.22 13.12 -17.55
CA LYS A 204 0.00 12.65 -18.93
C LYS A 204 0.94 13.33 -19.92
N GLU A 205 1.11 14.64 -19.82
CA GLU A 205 2.03 15.39 -20.66
C GLU A 205 3.48 14.99 -20.39
N GLY A 206 3.87 14.90 -19.11
CA GLY A 206 5.21 14.53 -18.69
C GLY A 206 5.62 13.13 -19.15
N LEU A 207 4.75 12.14 -18.99
CA LEU A 207 4.99 10.77 -19.48
C LEU A 207 5.14 10.73 -21.00
N LYS A 208 4.29 11.46 -21.73
CA LYS A 208 4.41 11.59 -23.19
C LYS A 208 5.74 12.23 -23.60
N ASN A 209 6.18 13.27 -22.90
CA ASN A 209 7.42 13.99 -23.21
C ASN A 209 8.68 13.12 -23.02
N VAL A 210 8.61 12.08 -22.19
CA VAL A 210 9.68 11.11 -21.98
C VAL A 210 9.48 9.79 -22.75
N GLY A 211 8.49 9.73 -23.66
CA GLY A 211 8.22 8.56 -24.51
C GLY A 211 7.62 7.36 -23.76
N LEU A 212 6.83 7.63 -22.72
CA LEU A 212 6.15 6.64 -21.88
C LEU A 212 4.62 6.85 -21.90
N GLU A 213 4.06 7.33 -23.01
CA GLU A 213 2.62 7.54 -23.14
C GLU A 213 1.76 6.27 -22.98
N ASP A 214 2.36 5.09 -23.13
CA ASP A 214 1.74 3.78 -22.93
C ASP A 214 1.85 3.26 -21.48
N VAL A 215 2.62 3.95 -20.61
CA VAL A 215 2.85 3.59 -19.20
C VAL A 215 1.98 4.44 -18.30
N TRP A 216 0.67 4.21 -18.36
CA TRP A 216 -0.30 4.93 -17.54
C TRP A 216 -0.63 4.19 -16.24
N PRO A 217 -0.69 4.86 -15.06
CA PRO A 217 -1.03 4.21 -13.80
C PRO A 217 -2.41 3.58 -13.80
N CYS A 218 -2.51 2.33 -13.38
CA CYS A 218 -3.79 1.61 -13.29
C CYS A 218 -4.62 2.05 -12.06
N PHE A 219 -3.95 2.58 -11.03
CA PHE A 219 -4.58 3.16 -9.85
C PHE A 219 -4.18 4.61 -9.65
N ILE A 220 -5.16 5.43 -9.26
CA ILE A 220 -4.95 6.76 -8.70
C ILE A 220 -5.47 6.72 -7.27
N VAL A 221 -4.67 7.18 -6.30
CA VAL A 221 -5.11 7.33 -4.92
C VAL A 221 -5.91 8.62 -4.78
N GLY A 222 -7.05 8.54 -4.09
CA GLY A 222 -7.89 9.68 -3.82
C GLY A 222 -8.52 9.59 -2.44
N LYS A 223 -8.84 10.75 -1.84
CA LYS A 223 -9.53 10.82 -0.55
C LYS A 223 -11.00 10.47 -0.72
N VAL A 224 -11.43 9.37 -0.11
CA VAL A 224 -12.79 8.79 -0.26
C VAL A 224 -13.58 8.78 1.05
N GLY A 225 -13.31 9.75 1.93
CA GLY A 225 -14.01 9.93 3.21
C GLY A 225 -13.39 9.22 4.41
N THR A 226 -12.54 8.21 4.18
CA THR A 226 -11.83 7.50 5.24
C THR A 226 -10.45 8.08 5.52
N ASP A 227 -10.07 8.12 6.79
CA ASP A 227 -8.74 8.46 7.30
C ASP A 227 -8.51 7.81 8.67
N LEU A 228 -7.39 8.11 9.34
CA LEU A 228 -7.06 7.56 10.67
C LEU A 228 -8.11 7.83 11.76
N HIS A 229 -9.03 8.76 11.54
CA HIS A 229 -10.05 9.18 12.48
C HIS A 229 -11.48 9.02 11.95
N THR A 230 -11.65 8.60 10.69
CA THR A 230 -12.96 8.41 10.06
C THR A 230 -13.10 7.03 9.42
N THR A 231 -14.14 6.30 9.85
CA THR A 231 -14.48 4.95 9.38
C THR A 231 -15.60 4.94 8.33
N LEU A 232 -16.27 6.08 8.12
CA LEU A 232 -17.34 6.19 7.13
C LEU A 232 -16.77 6.46 5.73
N PHE A 233 -16.99 5.53 4.82
CA PHE A 233 -16.62 5.69 3.41
C PHE A 233 -17.65 6.55 2.67
N ASP A 234 -17.17 7.58 1.97
CA ASP A 234 -18.00 8.49 1.18
C ASP A 234 -18.19 7.93 -0.24
N ALA A 235 -19.30 7.23 -0.41
CA ALA A 235 -19.65 6.58 -1.67
C ALA A 235 -19.91 7.57 -2.82
N GLU A 236 -20.35 8.80 -2.53
CA GLU A 236 -20.62 9.82 -3.56
C GLU A 236 -19.31 10.40 -4.09
N VAL A 237 -18.42 10.83 -3.20
CA VAL A 237 -17.07 11.31 -3.55
C VAL A 237 -16.31 10.23 -4.32
N ALA A 238 -16.37 8.98 -3.89
CA ALA A 238 -15.72 7.87 -4.58
C ALA A 238 -16.25 7.65 -6.02
N ARG A 239 -17.56 7.84 -6.25
CA ARG A 239 -18.15 7.74 -7.61
C ARG A 239 -17.67 8.87 -8.51
N ASP A 240 -17.61 10.09 -7.98
CA ASP A 240 -17.14 11.26 -8.73
C ASP A 240 -15.66 11.11 -9.11
N LEU A 241 -14.81 10.74 -8.17
CA LEU A 241 -13.39 10.46 -8.43
C LEU A 241 -13.22 9.31 -9.42
N THR A 242 -13.99 8.24 -9.27
CA THR A 242 -13.98 7.12 -10.22
C THR A 242 -14.35 7.62 -11.61
N ALA A 243 -15.44 8.37 -11.77
CA ALA A 243 -15.89 8.90 -13.06
C ALA A 243 -14.82 9.77 -13.74
N LYS A 244 -14.02 10.53 -12.97
CA LYS A 244 -12.91 11.33 -13.49
C LYS A 244 -11.75 10.49 -14.05
N VAL A 245 -11.38 9.39 -13.39
CA VAL A 245 -10.20 8.59 -13.79
C VAL A 245 -10.52 7.51 -14.83
N ARG A 246 -11.78 7.09 -14.96
CA ARG A 246 -12.20 6.05 -15.94
C ARG A 246 -11.84 6.36 -17.39
N PRO A 247 -11.99 7.60 -17.91
CA PRO A 247 -11.58 7.94 -19.28
C PRO A 247 -10.09 7.72 -19.55
N TYR A 248 -9.26 7.67 -18.51
CA TYR A 248 -7.83 7.36 -18.61
C TYR A 248 -7.53 5.87 -18.47
N GLY A 249 -8.53 5.03 -18.18
CA GLY A 249 -8.37 3.59 -17.96
C GLY A 249 -7.97 3.22 -16.52
N SER A 250 -7.89 4.18 -15.61
CA SER A 250 -7.53 3.94 -14.22
C SER A 250 -8.74 3.67 -13.32
N TYR A 251 -8.46 3.16 -12.13
CA TYR A 251 -9.40 3.00 -11.03
C TYR A 251 -8.94 3.84 -9.84
N ILE A 252 -9.85 4.21 -8.95
CA ILE A 252 -9.47 4.75 -7.65
C ILE A 252 -9.08 3.60 -6.72
N LYS A 253 -8.00 3.80 -5.95
CA LYS A 253 -7.60 2.92 -4.85
C LYS A 253 -7.76 3.65 -3.53
N GLY A 254 -8.50 3.03 -2.61
CA GLY A 254 -8.74 3.55 -1.27
C GLY A 254 -7.63 3.16 -0.31
N HIS A 255 -7.29 4.08 0.56
CA HIS A 255 -6.42 3.88 1.72
C HIS A 255 -7.22 4.12 3.00
N TYR A 256 -6.66 3.75 4.16
CA TYR A 256 -7.38 3.77 5.44
C TYR A 256 -8.74 3.06 5.37
N SER A 257 -8.78 1.86 4.79
CA SER A 257 -10.03 1.08 4.68
C SER A 257 -10.21 0.11 5.85
N ASP A 258 -9.53 0.39 6.96
CA ASP A 258 -9.59 -0.32 8.24
C ASP A 258 -10.88 0.01 8.98
N ASP A 259 -11.56 -1.00 9.51
CA ASP A 259 -12.77 -0.88 10.35
C ASP A 259 -13.89 -0.02 9.73
N VAL A 260 -13.98 0.01 8.39
CA VAL A 260 -14.97 0.81 7.66
C VAL A 260 -16.41 0.36 7.98
N ASP A 261 -17.30 1.32 8.19
CA ASP A 261 -18.71 1.08 8.56
C ASP A 261 -19.57 0.52 7.41
N ASN A 262 -19.21 0.86 6.16
CA ASN A 262 -19.97 0.55 4.95
C ASN A 262 -19.09 -0.05 3.81
N PRO A 263 -18.35 -1.14 4.06
CA PRO A 263 -17.37 -1.70 3.11
C PRO A 263 -18.02 -2.20 1.80
N GLN A 264 -19.32 -2.52 1.83
CA GLN A 264 -20.09 -2.91 0.63
C GLN A 264 -20.18 -1.80 -0.43
N ASP A 265 -19.92 -0.56 -0.06
CA ASP A 265 -20.04 0.58 -0.96
C ASP A 265 -18.81 0.73 -1.88
N TYR A 266 -17.64 0.19 -1.50
CA TYR A 266 -16.43 0.25 -2.33
C TYR A 266 -16.65 -0.29 -3.76
N PRO A 267 -17.13 -1.55 -3.94
CA PRO A 267 -17.40 -2.07 -5.28
C PRO A 267 -18.47 -1.26 -6.02
N THR A 268 -19.54 -0.86 -5.34
CA THR A 268 -20.68 -0.18 -5.99
C THR A 268 -20.35 1.25 -6.42
N SER A 269 -19.36 1.88 -5.77
CA SER A 269 -18.79 3.17 -6.19
C SER A 269 -17.75 3.06 -7.31
N GLY A 270 -17.39 1.83 -7.71
CA GLY A 270 -16.46 1.57 -8.81
C GLY A 270 -14.98 1.61 -8.43
N MET A 271 -14.67 1.51 -7.12
CA MET A 271 -13.30 1.43 -6.59
C MET A 271 -12.60 0.18 -7.10
N GLY A 272 -11.33 0.33 -7.51
CA GLY A 272 -10.53 -0.78 -8.03
C GLY A 272 -9.86 -1.60 -6.96
N ALA A 273 -9.41 -0.97 -5.87
CA ALA A 273 -8.75 -1.63 -4.75
C ALA A 273 -8.93 -0.85 -3.43
N ALA A 274 -8.71 -1.52 -2.29
CA ALA A 274 -8.74 -0.94 -0.96
C ALA A 274 -7.66 -1.55 -0.05
N ASN A 275 -6.86 -0.69 0.58
CA ASN A 275 -5.79 -1.07 1.52
C ASN A 275 -6.34 -1.20 2.95
N ILE A 276 -6.00 -2.29 3.63
CA ILE A 276 -6.27 -2.52 5.06
C ILE A 276 -4.99 -3.02 5.73
N GLY A 277 -4.66 -2.50 6.92
CA GLY A 277 -3.43 -2.81 7.64
C GLY A 277 -3.57 -2.77 9.16
N PRO A 278 -3.69 -1.59 9.78
CA PRO A 278 -3.91 -1.43 11.22
C PRO A 278 -4.93 -2.40 11.83
N GLU A 279 -6.08 -2.60 11.19
CA GLU A 279 -7.15 -3.52 11.63
C GLU A 279 -6.60 -4.93 11.89
N PHE A 280 -5.72 -5.43 11.02
CA PHE A 280 -5.16 -6.78 11.17
C PHE A 280 -4.17 -6.88 12.32
N THR A 281 -3.38 -5.83 12.56
CA THR A 281 -2.47 -5.81 13.70
C THR A 281 -3.19 -5.64 15.03
N MET A 282 -4.32 -4.94 15.05
CA MET A 282 -5.18 -4.84 16.23
C MET A 282 -5.81 -6.19 16.55
N ASN A 283 -6.37 -6.87 15.54
CA ASN A 283 -6.88 -8.24 15.67
C ASN A 283 -5.81 -9.23 16.14
N GLU A 284 -4.57 -9.12 15.65
CA GLU A 284 -3.46 -9.97 16.12
C GLU A 284 -3.11 -9.69 17.58
N TYR A 285 -3.10 -8.43 18.00
CA TYR A 285 -2.88 -8.06 19.40
C TYR A 285 -3.98 -8.60 20.31
N ASP A 286 -5.25 -8.44 19.93
CA ASP A 286 -6.39 -8.90 20.71
C ASP A 286 -6.38 -10.43 20.89
N ALA A 287 -6.04 -11.16 19.82
CA ALA A 287 -5.87 -12.61 19.89
C ALA A 287 -4.73 -13.02 20.85
N LEU A 288 -3.61 -12.30 20.85
CA LEU A 288 -2.51 -12.55 21.79
C LEU A 288 -2.91 -12.25 23.24
N ALA A 289 -3.71 -11.20 23.46
CA ALA A 289 -4.23 -10.86 24.77
C ALA A 289 -5.22 -11.91 25.29
N GLU A 290 -6.10 -12.44 24.42
CA GLU A 290 -7.00 -13.55 24.74
C GLU A 290 -6.22 -14.82 25.12
N LEU A 291 -5.18 -15.15 24.35
CA LEU A 291 -4.32 -16.30 24.64
C LEU A 291 -3.57 -16.15 25.96
N GLU A 292 -3.07 -14.95 26.31
CA GLU A 292 -2.46 -14.71 27.62
C GLU A 292 -3.49 -14.85 28.76
N ALA A 293 -4.74 -14.41 28.56
CA ALA A 293 -5.80 -14.60 29.55
C ALA A 293 -6.12 -16.10 29.76
N GLU A 294 -6.14 -16.89 28.69
CA GLU A 294 -6.31 -18.34 28.80
C GLU A 294 -5.10 -19.02 29.45
N GLU A 295 -3.87 -18.61 29.10
CA GLU A 295 -2.64 -19.05 29.76
C GLU A 295 -2.72 -18.87 31.28
N LYS A 296 -3.17 -17.71 31.75
CA LYS A 296 -3.36 -17.43 33.19
C LYS A 296 -4.31 -18.43 33.86
N LYS A 297 -5.45 -18.75 33.24
CA LYS A 297 -6.38 -19.75 33.77
C LYS A 297 -5.76 -21.14 33.81
N GLN A 298 -5.00 -21.52 32.78
CA GLN A 298 -4.31 -22.83 32.74
C GLN A 298 -3.22 -22.92 33.82
N PHE A 299 -2.53 -21.82 34.12
CA PHE A 299 -1.54 -21.74 35.19
C PHE A 299 -2.19 -21.87 36.58
N GLU A 300 -3.29 -21.15 36.83
CA GLU A 300 -4.08 -21.26 38.07
C GLU A 300 -4.64 -22.66 38.28
N ALA A 301 -5.01 -23.35 37.20
CA ALA A 301 -5.43 -24.76 37.22
C ALA A 301 -4.27 -25.77 37.36
N GLY A 302 -3.02 -25.30 37.47
CA GLY A 302 -1.83 -26.14 37.61
C GLY A 302 -1.48 -26.97 36.37
N ARG A 303 -2.03 -26.63 35.20
CA ARG A 303 -1.80 -27.37 33.95
C ARG A 303 -0.55 -26.95 33.20
N ILE A 304 -0.06 -25.74 33.48
CA ILE A 304 1.20 -25.23 32.92
C ILE A 304 2.10 -24.70 34.04
N PRO A 305 3.44 -24.81 33.89
CA PRO A 305 4.38 -24.49 34.95
C PRO A 305 4.80 -23.01 35.02
N GLN A 306 4.57 -22.23 33.96
CA GLN A 306 5.06 -20.86 33.85
C GLN A 306 4.18 -20.02 32.91
N LEU A 307 4.08 -18.72 33.19
CA LEU A 307 3.45 -17.71 32.32
C LEU A 307 4.47 -17.07 31.36
N SER A 308 4.06 -16.88 30.10
CA SER A 308 4.82 -16.15 29.08
C SER A 308 5.05 -14.68 29.45
N ASN A 309 4.07 -14.04 30.11
CA ASN A 309 4.00 -12.58 30.31
C ASN A 309 4.05 -11.78 28.99
N MET A 310 3.46 -12.34 27.92
CA MET A 310 3.49 -11.76 26.57
C MET A 310 3.06 -10.28 26.55
N GLY A 311 1.95 -9.93 27.22
CA GLY A 311 1.42 -8.57 27.23
C GLY A 311 2.40 -7.56 27.81
N LYS A 312 3.10 -7.93 28.90
CA LYS A 312 4.12 -7.09 29.52
C LYS A 312 5.33 -6.89 28.59
N VAL A 313 5.78 -7.97 27.94
CA VAL A 313 6.91 -7.91 27.01
C VAL A 313 6.58 -7.03 25.81
N LEU A 314 5.40 -7.21 25.21
CA LEU A 314 4.92 -6.39 24.10
C LEU A 314 4.83 -4.92 24.48
N TRP A 315 4.22 -4.60 25.63
CA TRP A 315 4.14 -3.22 26.13
C TRP A 315 5.53 -2.59 26.25
N GLN A 316 6.48 -3.32 26.85
CA GLN A 316 7.84 -2.81 27.03
C GLN A 316 8.53 -2.56 25.69
N LYS A 317 8.38 -3.47 24.72
CA LYS A 317 8.96 -3.31 23.38
C LYS A 317 8.34 -2.15 22.60
N VAL A 318 7.04 -1.96 22.68
CA VAL A 318 6.36 -0.80 22.08
C VAL A 318 6.87 0.48 22.73
N TYR A 319 6.94 0.55 24.05
CA TYR A 319 7.43 1.72 24.78
C TYR A 319 8.87 2.07 24.39
N GLU A 320 9.78 1.08 24.44
CA GLU A 320 11.20 1.19 24.07
C GLU A 320 11.39 1.65 22.62
N SER A 321 10.50 1.26 21.71
CA SER A 321 10.61 1.64 20.29
C SER A 321 10.49 3.13 20.04
N GLY A 322 9.79 3.87 20.91
CA GLY A 322 9.49 5.30 20.73
C GLY A 322 8.62 5.66 19.52
N ARG A 323 8.22 4.69 18.68
CA ARG A 323 7.44 4.92 17.44
C ARG A 323 6.06 5.52 17.71
N TRP A 324 5.51 5.27 18.89
CA TRP A 324 4.22 5.80 19.34
C TRP A 324 4.24 7.32 19.59
N LYS A 325 5.41 7.93 19.78
CA LYS A 325 5.52 9.36 20.17
C LYS A 325 4.94 10.31 19.13
N LYS A 326 4.99 9.96 17.84
CA LYS A 326 4.40 10.78 16.76
C LYS A 326 2.88 10.86 16.82
N TRP A 327 2.24 9.95 17.55
CA TRP A 327 0.79 9.87 17.73
C TRP A 327 0.31 10.52 19.03
N LEU A 328 1.22 11.06 19.84
CA LEU A 328 0.85 11.81 21.02
C LEU A 328 0.14 13.11 20.62
N GLN A 329 -1.07 13.29 21.13
CA GLN A 329 -1.76 14.57 21.08
C GLN A 329 -1.20 15.50 22.18
N PRO A 330 -1.18 16.83 21.97
CA PRO A 330 -0.68 17.82 22.93
C PRO A 330 -1.32 17.78 24.32
#